data_AF-A0A7S0II39-F1
#
_entry.id   AF-A0A7S0II39-F1
#
_cell.length_a   1.000
_cell.length_b   1.000
_cell.length_c   1.000
_cell.angle_alpha   90.00
_cell.angle_beta   90.00
_cell.angle_gamma   90.00
#
_symmetry.space_group_name_H-M   'P 1'
#
loop_
_entity.id
_entity.type
_entity.pdbx_description
1 polymer ?
#
loop_
_entity_poly.entity_id
_entity_poly.type
_entity_poly.pdbx_seq_one_letter_code
_entity_poly.pdbx_strand_id
1 'polypeptide(L)'
;AFSFGYMHCSSRHQPLIDKHAPSTSWTDVQPVGPSPVIISKEMLKRVTPAWWNISVTLKLDPVADKRFGWVLEMWGYSIASASLGIKHKVTPAFQVEGGAGIGVPNDRYIFHYTYGIEYRMDGRPQGTGTIGEWSLDKRHYGGGDPPRDFQPP
;
A
#
# COMPACT_ATOMS: atom_id res chain seq x y z
N ALA A 1 -3.57 -5.17 -14.19
CA ALA A 1 -2.72 -5.27 -12.98
C ALA A 1 -3.20 -4.20 -12.03
N PHE A 2 -3.66 -4.60 -10.85
CA PHE A 2 -4.35 -3.74 -9.90
C PHE A 2 -3.45 -2.57 -9.47
N SER A 3 -3.84 -1.34 -9.81
CA SER A 3 -3.19 -0.16 -9.26
C SER A 3 -3.72 0.03 -7.85
N PHE A 4 -2.83 0.23 -6.86
CA PHE A 4 -3.24 0.43 -5.47
C PHE A 4 -4.11 1.68 -5.37
N GLY A 5 -5.43 1.53 -5.48
CA GLY A 5 -6.37 2.65 -5.61
C GLY A 5 -6.26 3.65 -4.44
N TYR A 6 -5.75 3.19 -3.30
CA TYR A 6 -5.51 3.97 -2.09
C TYR A 6 -4.17 4.75 -2.07
N MET A 7 -3.29 4.56 -3.06
CA MET A 7 -1.98 5.23 -3.17
C MET A 7 -1.83 6.12 -4.41
N HIS A 8 -2.93 6.48 -5.08
CA HIS A 8 -2.87 7.40 -6.22
C HIS A 8 -3.03 8.85 -5.80
N CYS A 9 -1.95 9.63 -5.95
CA CYS A 9 -2.00 11.07 -5.76
C CYS A 9 -2.77 11.75 -6.91
N SER A 10 -3.40 12.88 -6.59
CA SER A 10 -4.20 13.69 -7.52
C SER A 10 -4.28 15.11 -6.96
N SER A 11 -4.76 16.06 -7.76
CA SER A 11 -4.91 17.46 -7.36
C SER A 11 -5.71 17.66 -6.07
N ARG A 12 -6.61 16.72 -5.73
CA ARG A 12 -7.40 16.75 -4.47
C ARG A 12 -6.55 16.60 -3.21
N HIS A 13 -5.32 16.10 -3.33
CA HIS A 13 -4.40 15.94 -2.21
C HIS A 13 -3.50 17.16 -2.01
N GLN A 14 -3.40 18.08 -2.99
CA GLN A 14 -2.51 19.23 -2.91
C GLN A 14 -2.68 20.07 -1.63
N PRO A 15 -3.90 20.37 -1.14
CA PRO A 15 -4.05 21.16 0.08
C PRO A 15 -3.42 20.50 1.33
N LEU A 16 -3.46 19.17 1.41
CA LEU A 16 -2.78 18.44 2.49
C LEU A 16 -1.27 18.41 2.26
N ILE A 17 -0.82 18.26 1.01
CA ILE A 17 0.60 18.28 0.67
C ILE A 17 1.21 19.65 0.99
N ASP A 18 0.57 20.75 0.62
CA ASP A 18 1.04 22.12 0.93
C ASP A 18 1.19 22.34 2.43
N LYS A 19 0.27 21.78 3.23
CA LYS A 19 0.28 21.91 4.69
C LYS A 19 1.43 21.12 5.34
N HIS A 20 1.72 19.92 4.84
CA HIS A 20 2.65 18.98 5.50
C HIS A 20 4.03 18.90 4.84
N ALA A 21 4.15 19.28 3.58
CA ALA A 21 5.37 19.34 2.80
C ALA A 21 5.32 20.51 1.79
N PRO A 22 5.48 21.76 2.28
CA PRO A 22 5.41 22.95 1.44
C PRO A 22 6.32 22.85 0.21
N SER A 23 5.89 23.46 -0.90
CA SER A 23 6.59 23.45 -2.20
C SER A 23 6.68 22.09 -2.90
N THR A 24 6.02 21.05 -2.38
CA THR A 24 5.92 19.73 -3.04
C THR A 24 4.67 19.68 -3.92
N SER A 25 4.82 19.27 -5.18
CA SER A 25 3.65 19.08 -6.06
C SER A 25 3.05 17.69 -5.90
N TRP A 26 1.72 17.60 -5.99
CA TRP A 26 1.00 16.32 -6.03
C TRP A 26 1.44 15.45 -7.21
N THR A 27 1.91 16.04 -8.31
CA THR A 27 2.42 15.32 -9.48
C THR A 27 3.75 14.60 -9.19
N ASP A 28 4.48 15.04 -8.16
CA ASP A 28 5.75 14.45 -7.77
C ASP A 28 5.62 13.26 -6.82
N VAL A 29 4.46 13.11 -6.18
CA VAL A 29 4.15 12.04 -5.23
C VAL A 29 3.85 10.75 -5.99
N GLN A 30 4.83 9.86 -6.02
CA GLN A 30 4.72 8.57 -6.70
C GLN A 30 3.88 7.57 -5.88
N PRO A 31 3.12 6.67 -6.53
CA PRO A 31 2.35 5.62 -5.86
C PRO A 31 3.27 4.47 -5.41
N VAL A 32 4.23 4.75 -4.52
CA VAL A 32 5.28 3.80 -4.10
C VAL A 32 4.84 2.85 -2.99
N GLY A 33 3.58 2.91 -2.55
CA GLY A 33 3.11 2.36 -1.27
C GLY A 33 3.51 0.92 -0.97
N PRO A 34 2.70 -0.09 -1.33
CA PRO A 34 2.91 -1.47 -0.85
C PRO A 34 3.85 -2.32 -1.71
N SER A 35 4.22 -1.86 -2.91
CA SER A 35 5.18 -2.59 -3.73
C SER A 35 6.60 -2.41 -3.22
N PRO A 36 7.45 -3.44 -3.38
CA PRO A 36 8.85 -3.28 -3.07
C PRO A 36 9.47 -2.16 -3.93
N VAL A 37 10.17 -1.26 -3.25
CA VAL A 37 11.07 -0.28 -3.87
C VAL A 37 12.49 -0.54 -3.38
N ILE A 38 13.46 -0.23 -4.23
CA ILE A 38 14.88 -0.27 -3.87
C ILE A 38 15.34 1.16 -3.66
N ILE A 39 16.09 1.40 -2.59
CA ILE A 39 16.65 2.70 -2.22
C ILE A 39 18.08 2.52 -1.72
N SER A 40 18.98 3.46 -2.04
CA SER A 40 20.33 3.44 -1.50
C SER A 40 20.32 3.78 -0.01
N LYS A 41 21.32 3.28 0.74
CA LYS A 41 21.47 3.60 2.17
C LYS A 41 21.57 5.10 2.43
N GLU A 42 22.23 5.84 1.53
CA GLU A 42 22.36 7.29 1.63
C GLU A 42 21.01 8.00 1.46
N MET A 43 20.23 7.64 0.43
CA MET A 43 18.91 8.20 0.21
C MET A 43 17.93 7.82 1.33
N LEU A 44 18.04 6.60 1.87
CA LEU A 44 17.26 6.18 3.02
C LEU A 44 17.53 7.08 4.24
N LYS A 45 18.81 7.32 4.57
CA LYS A 45 19.19 8.25 5.65
C LYS A 45 18.62 9.65 5.42
N ARG A 46 18.58 10.12 4.18
CA ARG A 46 18.04 11.45 3.82
C ARG A 46 16.51 11.52 3.98
N VAL A 47 15.78 10.48 3.58
CA VAL A 47 14.31 10.50 3.62
C VAL A 47 13.76 10.22 5.02
N THR A 48 14.44 9.41 5.85
CA THR A 48 13.92 8.99 7.15
C THR A 48 13.47 10.15 8.06
N PRO A 49 14.23 11.24 8.26
CA PRO A 49 13.78 12.35 9.11
C PRO A 49 12.52 13.05 8.58
N ALA A 50 12.46 13.28 7.27
CA ALA A 50 11.30 13.90 6.63
C ALA A 50 10.07 12.98 6.67
N TRP A 51 10.27 11.69 6.39
CA TRP A 51 9.22 10.67 6.47
C TRP A 51 8.63 10.59 7.87
N TRP A 52 9.47 10.52 8.91
CA TRP A 52 9.00 10.53 10.30
C TRP A 52 8.15 11.77 10.60
N ASN A 53 8.71 12.96 10.33
CA ASN A 53 8.03 14.22 10.64
C ASN A 53 6.68 14.33 9.91
N ILE A 54 6.66 14.07 8.60
CA ILE A 54 5.44 14.13 7.79
C ILE A 54 4.41 13.09 8.28
N SER A 55 4.82 11.86 8.56
CA SER A 55 3.91 10.83 9.08
C SER A 55 3.27 11.27 10.41
N VAL A 56 4.04 11.87 11.32
CA VAL A 56 3.53 12.37 12.60
C VAL A 56 2.57 13.54 12.38
N THR A 57 2.93 14.54 11.56
CA THR A 57 2.06 15.71 11.33
C THR A 57 0.77 15.32 10.60
N LEU A 58 0.83 14.38 9.65
CA LEU A 58 -0.35 13.79 9.02
C LEU A 58 -1.23 13.09 10.06
N LYS A 59 -0.64 12.31 10.97
CA LYS A 59 -1.42 11.57 11.99
C LYS A 59 -2.10 12.51 12.99
N LEU A 60 -1.48 13.64 13.32
CA LEU A 60 -2.03 14.65 14.22
C LEU A 60 -3.08 15.55 13.55
N ASP A 61 -3.19 15.53 12.22
CA ASP A 61 -4.18 16.29 11.47
C ASP A 61 -5.44 15.43 11.24
N PRO A 62 -6.60 15.77 11.85
CA PRO A 62 -7.81 14.95 11.72
C PRO A 62 -8.31 14.79 10.28
N VAL A 63 -8.06 15.78 9.41
CA VAL A 63 -8.44 15.72 8.00
C VAL A 63 -7.55 14.72 7.27
N ALA A 64 -6.24 14.76 7.52
CA ALA A 64 -5.29 13.85 6.90
C ALA A 64 -5.44 12.42 7.43
N ASP A 65 -5.60 12.23 8.75
CA ASP A 65 -5.80 10.91 9.37
C ASP A 65 -7.08 10.26 8.86
N LYS A 66 -8.18 11.00 8.75
CA LYS A 66 -9.41 10.49 8.13
C LYS A 66 -9.24 10.17 6.65
N ARG A 67 -8.45 10.97 5.91
CA ARG A 67 -8.28 10.82 4.46
C ARG A 67 -7.38 9.66 4.09
N PHE A 68 -6.23 9.51 4.77
CA PHE A 68 -5.21 8.50 4.46
C PHE A 68 -5.37 7.24 5.31
N GLY A 69 -5.94 7.34 6.51
CA GLY A 69 -6.32 6.20 7.34
C GLY A 69 -5.15 5.25 7.61
N TRP A 70 -5.42 3.96 7.47
CA TRP A 70 -4.46 2.90 7.81
C TRP A 70 -3.21 2.85 6.90
N VAL A 71 -3.21 3.55 5.75
CA VAL A 71 -2.04 3.66 4.84
C VAL A 71 -1.29 4.99 5.00
N LEU A 72 -1.57 5.77 6.04
CA LEU A 72 -1.01 7.11 6.23
C LEU A 72 0.52 7.14 6.21
N GLU A 73 1.19 6.16 6.80
CA GLU A 73 2.66 6.13 6.80
C GLU A 73 3.24 5.92 5.38
N MET A 74 2.55 5.18 4.51
CA MET A 74 2.93 5.03 3.10
C MET A 74 2.78 6.35 2.34
N TRP A 75 1.75 7.13 2.66
CA TRP A 75 1.59 8.50 2.16
C TRP A 75 2.69 9.41 2.67
N GLY A 76 3.03 9.33 3.96
CA GLY A 76 4.13 10.06 4.57
C GLY A 76 5.46 9.81 3.85
N TYR A 77 5.77 8.55 3.53
CA TYR A 77 6.96 8.18 2.77
C TYR A 77 6.95 8.76 1.36
N SER A 78 5.81 8.64 0.65
CA SER A 78 5.66 9.10 -0.74
C SER A 78 5.81 10.62 -0.85
N ILE A 79 5.21 11.36 0.09
CA ILE A 79 5.30 12.82 0.17
C ILE A 79 6.71 13.27 0.57
N ALA A 80 7.33 12.60 1.55
CA ALA A 80 8.71 12.90 1.96
C ALA A 80 9.73 12.64 0.84
N SER A 81 9.53 11.57 0.08
CA SER A 81 10.38 11.28 -1.08
C SER A 81 10.24 12.37 -2.14
N ALA A 82 9.00 12.77 -2.44
CA ALA A 82 8.71 13.84 -3.37
C ALA A 82 9.32 15.19 -2.93
N SER A 83 9.20 15.57 -1.67
CA SER A 83 9.72 16.84 -1.14
C SER A 83 11.24 16.95 -1.18
N LEU A 84 11.94 15.81 -1.18
CA LEU A 84 13.39 15.72 -1.29
C LEU A 84 13.90 15.45 -2.72
N GLY A 85 12.99 15.39 -3.70
CA GLY A 85 13.32 15.04 -5.09
C GLY A 85 13.78 13.60 -5.27
N ILE A 86 13.47 12.71 -4.33
CA ILE A 86 13.77 11.28 -4.41
C ILE A 86 12.72 10.61 -5.30
N LYS A 87 13.18 9.97 -6.38
CA LYS A 87 12.33 9.25 -7.33
C LYS A 87 12.66 7.77 -7.32
N HIS A 88 11.61 6.94 -7.32
CA HIS A 88 11.68 5.50 -7.43
C HIS A 88 11.29 5.04 -8.83
N LYS A 89 11.86 3.91 -9.24
CA LYS A 89 11.38 3.17 -10.41
C LYS A 89 10.14 2.36 -10.02
N VAL A 90 8.97 2.90 -10.32
CA VAL A 90 7.69 2.21 -10.14
C VAL A 90 7.54 1.19 -11.27
N THR A 91 7.66 -0.10 -10.94
CA THR A 91 7.58 -1.20 -11.91
C THR A 91 6.17 -1.79 -11.92
N PRO A 92 5.38 -1.68 -13.00
CA PRO A 92 4.00 -2.14 -13.04
C PRO A 92 3.82 -3.62 -12.66
N ALA A 93 4.81 -4.47 -12.94
CA ALA A 93 4.77 -5.88 -12.58
C ALA A 93 4.85 -6.17 -11.07
N PHE A 94 5.27 -5.19 -10.27
CA PHE A 94 5.28 -5.31 -8.81
C PHE A 94 4.08 -4.63 -8.17
N GLN A 95 3.29 -3.88 -8.96
CA GLN A 95 2.08 -3.19 -8.54
C GLN A 95 0.88 -4.11 -8.78
N VAL A 96 0.87 -5.24 -8.06
CA VAL A 96 -0.17 -6.25 -8.18
C VAL A 96 -0.68 -6.57 -6.79
N GLU A 97 -1.95 -6.30 -6.58
CA GLU A 97 -2.71 -6.75 -5.43
C GLU A 97 -3.69 -7.83 -5.91
N GLY A 98 -3.63 -9.00 -5.28
CA GLY A 98 -4.60 -10.07 -5.50
C GLY A 98 -5.81 -9.94 -4.59
N GLY A 99 -6.75 -10.87 -4.72
CA GLY A 99 -7.92 -10.97 -3.85
C GLY A 99 -8.86 -12.06 -4.34
N ALA A 100 -9.87 -12.39 -3.55
CA ALA A 100 -10.89 -13.34 -3.97
C ALA A 100 -11.57 -12.85 -5.25
N GLY A 101 -11.53 -13.67 -6.31
CA GLY A 101 -12.07 -13.34 -7.63
C GLY A 101 -11.22 -12.35 -8.45
N ILE A 102 -10.07 -11.90 -7.93
CA ILE A 102 -9.13 -11.04 -8.66
C ILE A 102 -7.94 -11.90 -9.11
N GLY A 103 -7.95 -12.24 -10.41
CA GLY A 103 -6.86 -12.99 -11.01
C GLY A 103 -5.54 -12.22 -10.98
N VAL A 104 -4.47 -12.91 -10.58
CA VAL A 104 -3.10 -12.42 -10.74
C VAL A 104 -2.61 -12.87 -12.13
N PRO A 105 -2.16 -11.96 -13.00
CA PRO A 105 -1.62 -12.35 -14.30
C PRO A 105 -0.40 -13.27 -14.16
N ASN A 106 -0.28 -14.26 -15.05
CA ASN A 106 0.80 -15.27 -15.03
C ASN A 106 2.21 -14.70 -15.28
N ASP A 107 2.31 -13.44 -15.70
CA ASP A 107 3.58 -12.74 -15.95
C ASP A 107 4.08 -11.94 -14.72
N ARG A 108 3.50 -12.17 -13.54
CA ARG A 108 3.83 -11.47 -12.28
C ARG A 108 4.54 -12.42 -11.32
N TYR A 109 5.64 -11.95 -10.75
CA TYR A 109 6.51 -12.75 -9.87
C TYR A 109 6.45 -12.28 -8.41
N ILE A 110 5.86 -11.11 -8.17
CA ILE A 110 5.68 -10.50 -6.85
C ILE A 110 4.24 -10.01 -6.78
N PHE A 111 3.53 -10.39 -5.72
CA PHE A 111 2.21 -9.85 -5.41
C PHE A 111 2.20 -9.32 -3.98
N HIS A 112 1.46 -8.25 -3.75
CA HIS A 112 1.26 -7.71 -2.42
C HIS A 112 0.01 -8.33 -1.79
N TYR A 113 0.18 -8.89 -0.59
CA TYR A 113 -0.87 -9.58 0.14
C TYR A 113 -1.41 -8.73 1.30
N THR A 114 -2.41 -7.90 0.98
CA THR A 114 -3.10 -7.04 1.95
C THR A 114 -4.34 -7.69 2.53
N TYR A 115 -5.21 -8.18 1.64
CA TYR A 115 -6.57 -8.59 1.96
C TYR A 115 -6.68 -10.11 2.06
N GLY A 116 -7.56 -10.59 2.94
CA GLY A 116 -7.95 -11.99 2.99
C GLY A 116 -8.48 -12.46 1.64
N ILE A 117 -8.11 -13.68 1.28
CA ILE A 117 -8.61 -14.37 0.10
C ILE A 117 -9.70 -15.32 0.61
N GLU A 118 -10.94 -14.87 0.46
CA GLU A 118 -12.11 -15.46 1.10
C GLU A 118 -13.03 -16.08 0.04
N TYR A 119 -13.34 -17.37 0.19
CA TYR A 119 -14.17 -18.12 -0.73
C TYR A 119 -15.24 -18.92 0.00
N ARG A 120 -16.32 -19.22 -0.71
CA ARG A 120 -17.22 -20.33 -0.39
C ARG A 120 -16.61 -21.64 -0.87
N MET A 121 -17.05 -22.77 -0.31
CA MET A 121 -16.65 -24.11 -0.79
C MET A 121 -17.21 -24.44 -2.19
N ASP A 122 -18.02 -23.58 -2.80
CA ASP A 122 -18.44 -23.68 -4.21
C ASP A 122 -17.53 -22.87 -5.16
N GLY A 123 -16.41 -22.32 -4.65
CA GLY A 123 -15.44 -21.55 -5.41
C GLY A 123 -15.84 -20.09 -5.67
N ARG A 124 -16.98 -19.61 -5.15
CA ARG A 124 -17.39 -18.21 -5.31
C ARG A 124 -16.69 -17.30 -4.30
N PRO A 125 -16.23 -16.10 -4.71
CA PRO A 125 -15.68 -15.11 -3.79
C PRO A 125 -16.68 -14.74 -2.70
N GLN A 126 -16.22 -14.67 -1.46
CA GLN A 126 -16.99 -14.11 -0.36
C GLN A 126 -16.95 -12.56 -0.46
N GLY A 127 -18.00 -11.88 0.01
CA GLY A 127 -18.08 -10.42 -0.03
C GLY A 127 -17.02 -9.74 0.85
N THR A 128 -16.67 -8.49 0.50
CA THR A 128 -15.70 -7.68 1.24
C THR A 128 -16.00 -7.62 2.73
N GLY A 129 -15.00 -7.90 3.57
CA GLY A 129 -15.12 -7.83 5.03
C GLY A 129 -15.83 -9.03 5.68
N THR A 130 -16.06 -10.11 4.91
CA THR A 130 -16.66 -11.35 5.42
C THR A 130 -15.62 -12.48 5.34
N ILE A 131 -15.46 -13.23 6.43
CA ILE A 131 -14.61 -14.44 6.42
C ILE A 131 -15.32 -15.52 5.60
N GLY A 132 -14.59 -16.13 4.67
CA GLY A 132 -15.07 -17.20 3.81
C GLY A 132 -15.20 -18.54 4.54
N GLU A 133 -15.95 -19.46 3.95
CA GLU A 133 -15.96 -20.88 4.38
C GLU A 133 -14.58 -21.51 4.16
N TRP A 134 -13.91 -21.07 3.09
CA TRP A 134 -12.49 -21.23 2.85
C TRP A 134 -11.81 -19.86 2.98
N SER A 135 -10.72 -19.79 3.74
CA SER A 135 -10.04 -18.53 4.01
C SER A 135 -8.52 -18.65 4.03
N LEU A 136 -7.88 -17.76 3.28
CA LEU A 136 -6.47 -17.45 3.41
C LEU A 136 -6.33 -15.97 3.78
N ASP A 137 -6.29 -15.69 5.09
CA ASP A 137 -6.00 -14.37 5.68
C ASP A 137 -4.81 -14.46 6.64
N LYS A 138 -3.77 -13.63 6.46
CA LYS A 138 -2.61 -13.54 7.36
C LYS A 138 -3.00 -13.32 8.83
N ARG A 139 -4.17 -12.73 9.10
CA ARG A 139 -4.69 -12.50 10.45
C ARG A 139 -4.97 -13.80 11.19
N HIS A 140 -5.22 -14.90 10.49
CA HIS A 140 -5.38 -16.24 11.08
C HIS A 140 -4.05 -16.83 11.58
N TYR A 141 -2.93 -16.29 11.10
CA TYR A 141 -1.58 -16.84 11.23
C TYR A 141 -0.67 -15.93 12.06
N GLY A 142 -1.23 -15.06 12.92
CA GLY A 142 -0.44 -14.17 13.76
C GLY A 142 0.46 -14.89 14.77
N GLY A 143 0.22 -16.18 15.05
CA GLY A 143 0.99 -17.01 15.98
C GLY A 143 1.85 -18.11 15.33
N GLY A 144 1.86 -18.24 13.99
CA GLY A 144 2.60 -19.30 13.31
C GLY A 144 2.30 -19.35 11.82
N ASP A 145 3.05 -20.16 11.07
CA ASP A 145 2.93 -20.23 9.62
C ASP A 145 1.61 -20.87 9.15
N PRO A 146 1.09 -20.48 7.97
CA PRO A 146 -0.02 -21.20 7.35
C PRO A 146 0.36 -22.67 7.05
N PRO A 147 -0.62 -23.60 7.02
CA PRO A 147 -0.40 -24.97 6.59
C PRO A 147 0.24 -25.03 5.20
N ARG A 148 1.19 -25.94 5.00
CA ARG A 148 1.81 -26.16 3.69
C ARG A 148 0.84 -26.73 2.65
N ASP A 149 -0.15 -27.48 3.12
CA ASP A 149 -1.02 -28.30 2.29
C ASP A 149 -2.42 -27.68 2.22
N PHE A 150 -2.50 -26.42 1.79
CA PHE A 150 -3.78 -25.74 1.60
C PHE A 150 -4.59 -26.41 0.49
N GLN A 151 -5.73 -27.00 0.86
CA GLN A 151 -6.69 -27.49 -0.13
C GLN A 151 -7.35 -26.31 -0.82
N PRO A 152 -7.68 -26.36 -2.12
CA PRO A 152 -8.48 -25.33 -2.76
C PRO A 152 -9.92 -25.31 -2.20
N PRO A 153 -10.63 -24.17 -2.31
CA PRO A 153 -12.06 -24.09 -2.03
C PRO A 153 -12.89 -24.99 -2.96
#